data_AF-A0A7W5JWC8-F1
#
_entry.id   AF-A0A7W5JWC8-F1
#
_cell.length_a   1.000
_cell.length_b   1.000
_cell.length_c   1.000
_cell.angle_alpha   90.00
_cell.angle_beta   90.00
_cell.angle_gamma   90.00
#
_symmetry.space_group_name_H-M   'P 1'
#
loop_
_entity.id
_entity.type
_entity.pdbx_description
1 polymer ?
#
loop_
_entity_poly.entity_id
_entity_poly.type
_entity_poly.pdbx_seq_one_letter_code
_entity_poly.pdbx_strand_id
1 'polypeptide(L)'
;MSLLSDVVNVIGQRQAGRLQARLATPARTTRVTVVLGRVLAAGFLVCFGTGLYSHFLQNPLPGMRFPTWPTNLYRITQGLHVVTGIACIPLLLAKLWTVYPKLFAFPPFRGLLQLAERLSIAVLVSSSLLQLAMGLLNTYQWYPWQHFAFRDVHYALAWVIVGSIALHVAVQLPKILRYWRRGSDLRETGGPRAAAEHPGELEAPLEGRR
;
A
#
# COMPACT_ATOMS: atom_id res chain seq x y z
N MET A 1 1.33 36.91 -13.77
CA MET A 1 1.74 35.67 -13.06
C MET A 1 1.03 34.40 -13.54
N SER A 2 -0.12 34.45 -14.26
CA SER A 2 -0.86 33.27 -14.78
C SER A 2 -0.15 32.52 -15.92
N LEU A 3 0.37 33.25 -16.92
CA LEU A 3 0.94 32.64 -18.13
C LEU A 3 2.15 31.73 -17.86
N LEU A 4 3.01 32.10 -16.90
CA LEU A 4 4.16 31.28 -16.50
C LEU A 4 3.73 30.00 -15.77
N SER A 5 2.72 30.06 -14.89
CA SER A 5 2.19 28.86 -14.23
C SER A 5 1.48 27.93 -15.21
N ASP A 6 0.81 28.47 -16.23
CA ASP A 6 0.10 27.69 -17.24
C ASP A 6 1.08 26.97 -18.17
N VAL A 7 2.14 27.65 -18.62
CA VAL A 7 3.20 27.05 -19.45
C VAL A 7 3.97 25.97 -18.68
N VAL A 8 4.34 26.23 -17.42
CA VAL A 8 4.99 25.24 -16.55
C VAL A 8 4.09 24.03 -16.30
N ASN A 9 2.78 24.25 -16.09
CA ASN A 9 1.83 23.16 -15.94
C ASN A 9 1.71 22.30 -17.20
N VAL A 10 1.61 22.91 -18.38
CA VAL A 10 1.49 22.18 -19.65
C VAL A 10 2.75 21.38 -19.96
N ILE A 11 3.94 21.98 -19.78
CA ILE A 11 5.22 21.29 -20.01
C ILE A 11 5.39 20.14 -19.01
N GLY A 12 5.13 20.39 -17.73
CA GLY A 12 5.20 19.38 -16.67
C GLY A 12 4.25 18.20 -16.91
N GLN A 13 3.02 18.47 -17.33
CA GLN A 13 2.05 17.42 -17.69
C GLN A 13 2.50 16.59 -18.89
N ARG A 14 3.01 17.22 -19.95
CA ARG A 14 3.50 16.51 -21.15
C ARG A 14 4.71 15.63 -20.85
N GLN A 15 5.66 16.14 -20.06
CA GLN A 15 6.85 15.37 -19.66
C GLN A 15 6.48 14.21 -18.73
N ALA A 16 5.62 14.45 -17.73
CA ALA A 16 5.13 13.40 -16.83
C ALA A 16 4.35 12.31 -17.58
N GLY A 17 3.49 12.68 -18.54
CA GLY A 17 2.75 11.73 -19.36
C GLY A 17 3.65 10.86 -20.24
N ARG A 18 4.67 11.43 -20.87
CA ARG A 18 5.68 10.69 -21.65
C ARG A 18 6.48 9.72 -20.77
N LEU A 19 6.86 10.15 -19.57
CA LEU A 19 7.56 9.30 -18.63
C LEU A 19 6.64 8.16 -18.16
N GLN A 20 5.39 8.44 -17.78
CA GLN A 20 4.43 7.41 -17.37
C GLN A 20 4.18 6.38 -18.47
N ALA A 21 4.03 6.81 -19.73
CA ALA A 21 3.84 5.90 -20.87
C ALA A 21 5.04 4.95 -21.05
N ARG A 22 6.27 5.46 -20.92
CA ARG A 22 7.50 4.62 -20.98
C ARG A 22 7.63 3.65 -19.80
N LEU A 23 6.93 3.93 -18.69
CA LEU A 23 6.95 3.12 -17.47
C LEU A 23 5.74 2.21 -17.34
N ALA A 24 4.77 2.27 -18.25
CA ALA A 24 3.64 1.36 -18.25
C ALA A 24 4.09 -0.01 -18.77
N THR A 25 4.30 -0.98 -17.86
CA THR A 25 4.60 -2.37 -18.21
C THR A 25 3.40 -3.27 -17.91
N PRO A 26 3.14 -4.33 -18.71
CA PRO A 26 2.02 -5.26 -18.49
C PRO A 26 2.00 -5.90 -17.10
N ALA A 27 3.17 -6.04 -16.46
CA ALA A 27 3.32 -6.61 -15.12
C ALA A 27 2.85 -5.68 -13.98
N ARG A 28 2.68 -4.37 -14.21
CA ARG A 28 2.24 -3.39 -13.19
C ARG A 28 0.73 -3.23 -13.17
N THR A 29 0.02 -4.34 -12.94
CA THR A 29 -1.43 -4.31 -12.85
C THR A 29 -1.90 -3.87 -11.45
N THR A 30 -3.07 -3.23 -11.40
CA THR A 30 -3.75 -2.89 -10.14
C THR A 30 -3.93 -4.11 -9.24
N ARG A 31 -4.21 -5.28 -9.81
CA ARG A 31 -4.34 -6.54 -9.08
C ARG A 31 -3.05 -6.89 -8.33
N VAL A 32 -1.91 -6.87 -9.00
CA VAL A 32 -0.60 -7.16 -8.39
C VAL A 32 -0.30 -6.17 -7.26
N THR A 33 -0.53 -4.88 -7.48
CA THR A 33 -0.34 -3.83 -6.46
C THR A 33 -1.19 -4.08 -5.21
N VAL A 34 -2.45 -4.52 -5.37
CA VAL A 34 -3.35 -4.83 -4.24
C VAL A 34 -2.91 -6.10 -3.52
N VAL A 35 -2.59 -7.18 -4.24
CA VAL A 35 -2.14 -8.45 -3.65
C VAL A 35 -0.87 -8.23 -2.83
N LEU A 36 0.15 -7.60 -3.41
CA LEU A 36 1.38 -7.27 -2.68
C LEU A 36 1.11 -6.43 -1.42
N GLY A 37 0.20 -5.46 -1.52
CA GLY A 37 -0.19 -4.63 -0.38
C GLY A 37 -0.83 -5.45 0.76
N ARG A 38 -1.72 -6.39 0.42
CA ARG A 38 -2.38 -7.27 1.41
C ARG A 38 -1.41 -8.24 2.06
N VAL A 39 -0.54 -8.87 1.27
CA VAL A 39 0.48 -9.80 1.78
C VAL A 39 1.46 -9.06 2.68
N LEU A 40 1.92 -7.87 2.29
CA LEU A 40 2.77 -7.02 3.15
C LEU A 40 2.06 -6.64 4.46
N ALA A 41 0.80 -6.21 4.39
CA ALA A 41 0.04 -5.87 5.61
C ALA A 41 -0.06 -7.08 6.55
N ALA A 42 -0.36 -8.27 6.03
CA ALA A 42 -0.38 -9.50 6.82
C ALA A 42 1.00 -9.82 7.42
N GLY A 43 2.08 -9.69 6.63
CA GLY A 43 3.45 -9.91 7.09
C GLY A 43 3.85 -8.95 8.21
N PHE A 44 3.56 -7.66 8.06
CA PHE A 44 3.81 -6.67 9.12
C PHE A 44 2.99 -6.96 10.39
N LEU A 45 1.73 -7.41 10.28
CA LEU A 45 0.93 -7.78 11.44
C LEU A 45 1.47 -9.03 12.16
N VAL A 46 1.95 -10.02 11.40
CA VAL A 46 2.62 -11.21 11.96
C VAL A 46 3.90 -10.81 12.69
N CYS A 47 4.77 -10.01 12.06
CA CYS A 47 5.97 -9.48 12.70
C CYS A 47 5.62 -8.62 13.93
N PHE A 48 4.59 -7.78 13.85
CA PHE A 48 4.16 -6.95 14.97
C PHE A 48 3.71 -7.79 16.17
N GLY A 49 2.82 -8.77 15.96
CA GLY A 49 2.33 -9.64 17.03
C GLY A 49 3.44 -10.48 17.66
N THR A 50 4.28 -11.11 16.85
CA THR A 50 5.43 -11.89 17.34
C THR A 50 6.48 -11.01 18.03
N GLY A 51 6.68 -9.77 17.55
CA GLY A 51 7.57 -8.78 18.14
C GLY A 51 7.06 -8.28 19.49
N LEU A 52 5.77 -7.99 19.62
CA LEU A 52 5.13 -7.64 20.90
C LEU A 52 5.26 -8.76 21.91
N TYR A 53 4.99 -10.01 21.48
CA TYR A 53 5.18 -11.18 22.34
C TYR A 53 6.62 -11.26 22.86
N SER A 54 7.62 -11.12 21.98
CA SER A 54 9.03 -11.11 22.39
C SER A 54 9.36 -9.96 23.35
N HIS A 55 8.85 -8.76 23.07
CA HIS A 55 9.10 -7.57 23.89
C HIS A 55 8.55 -7.77 25.31
N PHE A 56 7.30 -8.17 25.45
CA PHE A 56 6.68 -8.34 26.76
C PHE A 56 7.18 -9.58 27.51
N LEU A 57 7.68 -10.60 26.81
CA LEU A 57 8.38 -11.70 27.46
C LEU A 57 9.68 -11.24 28.15
N GLN A 58 10.37 -10.26 27.56
CA GLN A 58 11.60 -9.68 28.12
C GLN A 58 11.32 -8.56 29.13
N ASN A 59 10.28 -7.75 28.90
CA ASN A 59 9.90 -6.59 29.69
C ASN A 59 8.39 -6.64 29.99
N PRO A 60 7.94 -7.52 30.90
CA PRO A 60 6.54 -7.65 31.23
C PRO A 60 6.02 -6.41 31.96
N LEU A 61 4.80 -5.99 31.65
CA LEU A 61 4.09 -4.98 32.43
C LEU A 61 3.73 -5.55 33.82
N PRO A 62 3.50 -4.70 34.85
CA PRO A 62 3.08 -5.16 36.16
C PRO A 62 1.86 -6.08 36.08
N GLY A 63 1.96 -7.27 36.69
CA GLY A 63 0.90 -8.28 36.67
C GLY A 63 0.85 -9.17 35.41
N MET A 64 1.65 -8.89 34.38
CA MET A 64 1.73 -9.71 33.19
C MET A 64 2.60 -10.95 33.44
N ARG A 65 2.02 -12.14 33.25
CA ARG A 65 2.75 -13.41 33.35
C ARG A 65 2.64 -14.14 32.02
N PHE A 66 3.77 -14.58 31.50
CA PHE A 66 3.83 -15.36 30.28
C PHE A 66 4.09 -16.84 30.60
N PRO A 67 3.35 -17.76 29.97
CA PRO A 67 3.64 -19.18 30.11
C PRO A 67 5.01 -19.48 29.48
N THR A 68 5.86 -20.21 30.20
CA THR A 68 7.14 -20.75 29.67
C THR A 68 6.95 -22.04 28.87
N TRP A 69 5.71 -22.51 28.77
CA TRP A 69 5.30 -23.67 28.01
C TRP A 69 4.38 -23.28 26.82
N PRO A 70 4.46 -24.01 25.70
CA PRO A 70 5.45 -25.04 25.39
C PRO A 70 6.85 -24.43 25.19
N THR A 71 7.91 -25.19 25.53
CA THR A 71 9.31 -24.72 25.49
C THR A 71 9.76 -24.20 24.11
N ASN A 72 9.12 -24.68 23.04
CA ASN A 72 9.40 -24.27 21.66
C ASN A 72 8.62 -23.02 21.20
N LEU A 73 7.70 -22.48 22.01
CA LEU A 73 6.86 -21.35 21.60
C LEU A 73 7.69 -20.13 21.21
N TYR A 74 8.66 -19.76 22.04
CA TYR A 74 9.54 -18.64 21.75
C TYR A 74 10.32 -18.86 20.45
N ARG A 75 10.89 -20.06 20.26
CA ARG A 75 11.62 -20.42 19.04
C ARG A 75 10.75 -20.31 17.78
N ILE A 76 9.49 -20.77 17.85
CA ILE A 76 8.54 -20.69 16.73
C ILE A 76 8.18 -19.23 16.44
N THR A 77 7.81 -18.45 17.46
CA THR A 77 7.45 -17.03 17.27
C THR A 77 8.62 -16.20 16.74
N GLN A 78 9.84 -16.44 17.23
CA GLN A 78 11.05 -15.79 16.73
C GLN A 78 11.40 -16.21 15.30
N GLY A 79 11.37 -17.52 15.01
CA GLY A 79 11.59 -18.02 13.66
C GLY A 79 10.59 -17.42 12.67
N LEU A 80 9.31 -17.38 13.05
CA LEU A 80 8.25 -16.76 12.26
C LEU A 80 8.49 -15.26 12.06
N HIS A 81 8.90 -14.54 13.11
CA HIS A 81 9.20 -13.11 13.04
C HIS A 81 10.31 -12.81 12.02
N VAL A 82 11.44 -13.51 12.13
CA VAL A 82 12.62 -13.30 11.28
C VAL A 82 12.34 -13.71 9.84
N VAL A 83 11.79 -14.91 9.61
CA VAL A 83 11.47 -15.39 8.25
C VAL A 83 10.46 -14.49 7.57
N THR A 84 9.40 -14.07 8.28
CA THR A 84 8.39 -13.14 7.74
C THR A 84 9.01 -11.79 7.43
N GLY A 85 9.86 -11.25 8.32
CA GLY A 85 10.57 -9.99 8.11
C GLY A 85 11.45 -10.03 6.87
N ILE A 86 12.25 -11.08 6.70
CA ILE A 86 13.09 -11.29 5.51
C ILE A 86 12.23 -11.40 4.25
N ALA A 87 11.14 -12.18 4.29
CA ALA A 87 10.22 -12.31 3.15
C ALA A 87 9.54 -10.99 2.78
N CYS A 88 9.31 -10.08 3.74
CA CYS A 88 8.76 -8.75 3.48
C CYS A 88 9.70 -7.85 2.68
N ILE A 89 11.02 -8.09 2.67
CA ILE A 89 11.99 -7.27 1.93
C ILE A 89 11.72 -7.30 0.41
N PRO A 90 11.77 -8.46 -0.28
CA PRO A 90 11.49 -8.49 -1.73
C PRO A 90 10.04 -8.10 -2.04
N LEU A 91 9.08 -8.40 -1.15
CA LEU A 91 7.69 -7.98 -1.31
C LEU A 91 7.54 -6.45 -1.28
N LEU A 92 8.24 -5.77 -0.36
CA LEU A 92 8.21 -4.32 -0.24
C LEU A 92 8.87 -3.66 -1.45
N LEU A 93 10.01 -4.18 -1.90
CA LEU A 93 10.67 -3.70 -3.11
C LEU A 93 9.77 -3.89 -4.35
N ALA A 94 9.11 -5.04 -4.49
CA ALA A 94 8.15 -5.28 -5.55
C ALA A 94 6.97 -4.30 -5.46
N LYS A 95 6.44 -4.06 -4.26
CA LYS A 95 5.37 -3.08 -4.04
C LYS A 95 5.80 -1.67 -4.46
N LEU A 96 6.99 -1.24 -4.04
CA LEU A 96 7.56 0.05 -4.42
C LEU A 96 7.75 0.15 -5.95
N TRP A 97 8.25 -0.90 -6.60
CA TRP A 97 8.37 -0.97 -8.05
C TRP A 97 7.02 -0.80 -8.78
N THR A 98 5.92 -1.31 -8.22
CA THR A 98 4.58 -1.10 -8.83
C THR A 98 4.07 0.34 -8.68
N VAL A 99 4.46 1.06 -7.63
CA VAL A 99 3.94 2.40 -7.34
C VAL A 99 4.91 3.53 -7.72
N TYR A 100 6.16 3.20 -8.03
CA TYR A 100 7.22 4.15 -8.38
C TYR A 100 6.83 5.16 -9.49
N PRO A 101 6.06 4.81 -10.54
CA PRO A 101 5.70 5.79 -11.57
C PRO A 101 4.80 6.90 -11.03
N LYS A 102 4.07 6.64 -9.93
CA LYS A 102 3.22 7.64 -9.25
C LYS A 102 4.05 8.70 -8.52
N LEU A 103 5.32 8.44 -8.24
CA LEU A 103 6.23 9.44 -7.66
C LEU A 103 6.47 10.61 -8.63
N PHE A 104 6.43 10.36 -9.93
CA PHE A 104 6.63 11.36 -10.99
C PHE A 104 5.33 11.99 -11.50
N ALA A 105 4.20 11.78 -10.83
CA ALA A 105 2.95 12.42 -11.20
C ALA A 105 3.01 13.94 -10.98
N PHE A 106 2.65 14.71 -12.00
CA PHE A 106 2.62 16.17 -11.99
C PHE A 106 1.19 16.71 -12.18
N PRO A 107 0.76 17.79 -11.48
CA PRO A 107 1.48 18.49 -10.41
C PRO A 107 1.66 17.61 -9.17
N PRO A 108 2.73 17.82 -8.37
CA PRO A 108 3.07 16.95 -7.24
C PRO A 108 1.93 16.93 -6.21
N PHE A 109 1.36 18.08 -5.88
CA PHE A 109 0.17 18.19 -5.04
C PHE A 109 -0.72 19.33 -5.55
N ARG A 110 -2.03 19.18 -5.33
CA ARG A 110 -3.08 20.12 -5.74
C ARG A 110 -3.76 20.80 -4.54
N GLY A 111 -3.28 20.53 -3.32
CA GLY A 111 -3.81 21.11 -2.08
C GLY A 111 -3.25 20.42 -0.82
N LEU A 112 -3.56 20.98 0.36
CA LEU A 112 -3.06 20.52 1.66
C LEU A 112 -3.44 19.07 1.97
N LEU A 113 -4.66 18.66 1.61
CA LEU A 113 -5.10 17.27 1.80
C LEU A 113 -4.23 16.30 1.01
N GLN A 114 -3.94 16.59 -0.26
CA GLN A 114 -3.09 15.72 -1.08
C GLN A 114 -1.64 15.69 -0.57
N LEU A 115 -1.14 16.81 -0.04
CA LEU A 115 0.16 16.84 0.61
C LEU A 115 0.19 15.94 1.84
N ALA A 116 -0.82 16.01 2.71
CA ALA A 116 -0.96 15.15 3.89
C ALA A 116 -1.05 13.66 3.49
N GLU A 117 -1.79 13.33 2.43
CA GLU A 117 -1.83 11.96 1.89
C GLU A 117 -0.45 11.47 1.42
N ARG A 118 0.34 12.32 0.76
CA ARG A 118 1.69 11.95 0.32
C ARG A 118 2.66 11.81 1.49
N LEU A 119 2.56 12.69 2.49
CA LEU A 119 3.38 12.62 3.70
C LEU A 119 3.09 11.35 4.50
N SER A 120 1.83 10.94 4.65
CA SER A 120 1.49 9.69 5.34
C SER A 120 2.05 8.47 4.61
N ILE A 121 2.03 8.47 3.28
CA ILE A 121 2.68 7.43 2.47
C ILE A 121 4.20 7.47 2.65
N ALA A 122 4.82 8.65 2.66
CA ALA A 122 6.26 8.79 2.87
C ALA A 122 6.68 8.23 4.24
N VAL A 123 5.95 8.55 5.31
CA VAL A 123 6.18 7.99 6.65
C VAL A 123 6.05 6.47 6.62
N LEU A 124 5.00 5.92 6.01
CA LEU A 124 4.82 4.47 5.89
C LEU A 124 6.00 3.80 5.16
N VAL A 125 6.43 4.35 4.03
CA VAL A 125 7.52 3.79 3.23
C VAL A 125 8.85 3.87 3.97
N SER A 126 9.20 5.04 4.50
CA SER A 126 10.47 5.24 5.21
C SER A 126 10.56 4.39 6.47
N SER A 127 9.48 4.33 7.27
CA SER A 127 9.44 3.48 8.46
C SER A 127 9.54 2.00 8.11
N SER A 128 8.83 1.53 7.08
CA SER A 128 8.90 0.13 6.62
C SER A 128 10.31 -0.26 6.16
N LEU A 129 10.95 0.58 5.35
CA LEU A 129 12.32 0.34 4.87
C LEU A 129 13.31 0.32 6.04
N LEU A 130 13.22 1.29 6.94
CA LEU A 130 14.10 1.37 8.11
C LEU A 130 13.91 0.17 9.04
N GLN A 131 12.67 -0.23 9.35
CA GLN A 131 12.38 -1.39 10.21
C GLN A 131 12.96 -2.68 9.65
N LEU A 132 12.76 -2.94 8.36
CA LEU A 132 13.27 -4.15 7.71
C LEU A 132 14.80 -4.13 7.61
N ALA A 133 15.40 -2.99 7.26
CA ALA A 133 16.84 -2.84 7.22
C ALA A 133 17.45 -3.10 8.61
N MET A 134 16.95 -2.43 9.66
CA MET A 134 17.44 -2.63 11.03
C MET A 134 17.27 -4.08 11.48
N GLY A 135 16.12 -4.71 11.20
CA GLY A 135 15.87 -6.13 11.54
C GLY A 135 16.84 -7.08 10.82
N LEU A 136 17.14 -6.81 9.54
CA LEU A 136 18.10 -7.59 8.77
C LEU A 136 19.52 -7.43 9.34
N LEU A 137 19.95 -6.19 9.63
CA LEU A 137 21.24 -5.89 10.24
C LEU A 137 21.41 -6.61 11.59
N ASN A 138 20.37 -6.57 12.43
CA ASN A 138 20.33 -7.28 13.70
C ASN A 138 20.46 -8.80 13.53
N THR A 139 19.86 -9.38 12.48
CA THR A 139 19.97 -10.81 12.16
C THR A 139 21.41 -11.21 11.84
N TYR A 140 22.17 -10.33 11.16
CA TYR A 140 23.60 -10.51 10.90
C TYR A 140 24.51 -10.07 12.06
N GLN A 141 23.93 -9.62 13.18
CA GLN A 141 24.66 -9.02 14.30
C GLN A 141 25.60 -7.87 13.87
N TRP A 142 25.29 -7.21 12.76
CA TRP A 142 26.09 -6.10 12.25
C TRP A 142 25.56 -4.79 12.81
N TYR A 143 26.26 -4.26 13.82
CA TYR A 143 25.92 -3.00 14.51
C TYR A 143 26.96 -1.92 14.18
N PRO A 144 26.79 -1.19 13.07
CA PRO A 144 27.71 -0.12 12.70
C PRO A 144 27.76 1.03 13.73
N TRP A 145 26.72 1.19 14.56
CA TRP A 145 26.67 2.16 15.66
C TRP A 145 26.63 1.47 17.02
N GLN A 146 27.72 1.59 17.79
CA GLN A 146 27.92 0.84 19.04
C GLN A 146 26.93 1.17 20.18
N HIS A 147 26.26 2.32 20.13
CA HIS A 147 25.30 2.76 21.16
C HIS A 147 23.83 2.74 20.70
N PHE A 148 23.55 2.12 19.56
CA PHE A 148 22.19 2.11 19.03
C PHE A 148 21.31 1.11 19.77
N ALA A 149 20.29 1.63 20.47
CA ALA A 149 19.29 0.83 21.19
C ALA A 149 18.30 0.18 20.21
N PHE A 150 18.76 -0.84 19.47
CA PHE A 150 17.98 -1.51 18.43
C PHE A 150 16.60 -1.93 18.94
N ARG A 151 16.51 -2.60 20.10
CA ARG A 151 15.24 -3.14 20.62
C ARG A 151 14.19 -2.05 20.82
N ASP A 152 14.59 -0.91 21.37
CA ASP A 152 13.67 0.18 21.71
C ASP A 152 13.21 0.90 20.45
N VAL A 153 14.14 1.19 19.53
CA VAL A 153 13.82 1.84 18.26
C VAL A 153 12.98 0.91 17.37
N HIS A 154 13.33 -0.36 17.28
CA HIS A 154 12.59 -1.36 16.50
C HIS A 154 11.17 -1.56 17.05
N TYR A 155 10.99 -1.52 18.38
CA TYR A 155 9.68 -1.57 19.01
C TYR A 155 8.85 -0.31 18.72
N ALA A 156 9.42 0.88 18.94
CA ALA A 156 8.73 2.14 18.70
C ALA A 156 8.33 2.31 17.23
N LEU A 157 9.23 1.97 16.31
CA LEU A 157 8.99 2.08 14.88
C LEU A 157 7.94 1.06 14.40
N ALA A 158 7.81 -0.11 15.04
CA ALA A 158 6.74 -1.06 14.74
C ALA A 158 5.35 -0.44 14.97
N TRP A 159 5.16 0.34 16.04
CA TRP A 159 3.91 1.09 16.27
C TRP A 159 3.67 2.16 15.23
N VAL A 160 4.72 2.89 14.82
CA VAL A 160 4.63 3.88 13.74
C VAL A 160 4.17 3.23 12.44
N ILE A 161 4.70 2.05 12.11
CA ILE A 161 4.31 1.30 10.90
C ILE A 161 2.86 0.86 10.98
N VAL A 162 2.44 0.20 12.06
CA VAL A 162 1.05 -0.27 12.21
C VAL A 162 0.06 0.90 12.18
N GLY A 163 0.37 1.99 12.88
CA GLY A 163 -0.41 3.23 12.82
C GLY A 163 -0.46 3.82 11.41
N SER A 164 0.65 3.82 10.68
CA SER A 164 0.73 4.31 9.31
C SER A 164 -0.04 3.41 8.32
N ILE A 165 -0.03 2.10 8.51
CA ILE A 165 -0.83 1.15 7.73
C ILE A 165 -2.31 1.41 7.97
N ALA A 166 -2.73 1.55 9.23
CA ALA A 166 -4.11 1.85 9.59
C ALA A 166 -4.58 3.18 8.97
N LEU A 167 -3.78 4.24 9.10
CA LEU A 167 -4.03 5.53 8.47
C LEU A 167 -4.11 5.43 6.94
N HIS A 168 -3.17 4.71 6.33
CA HIS A 168 -3.15 4.48 4.89
C HIS A 168 -4.44 3.80 4.40
N VAL A 169 -4.88 2.76 5.11
CA VAL A 169 -6.14 2.06 4.79
C VAL A 169 -7.33 2.99 4.97
N ALA A 170 -7.41 3.73 6.09
CA ALA A 170 -8.51 4.65 6.37
C ALA A 170 -8.66 5.76 5.30
N VAL A 171 -7.54 6.29 4.81
CA VAL A 171 -7.53 7.33 3.77
C VAL A 171 -7.93 6.77 2.39
N GLN A 172 -7.54 5.54 2.07
CA GLN A 172 -7.77 4.96 0.74
C GLN A 172 -9.12 4.22 0.61
N LEU A 173 -9.66 3.70 1.71
CA LEU A 173 -10.90 2.91 1.71
C LEU A 173 -12.10 3.67 1.12
N PRO A 174 -12.35 4.96 1.44
CA PRO A 174 -13.46 5.70 0.83
C PRO A 174 -13.36 5.82 -0.69
N LYS A 175 -12.15 5.95 -1.23
CA LYS A 175 -11.91 6.05 -2.68
C LYS A 175 -12.24 4.74 -3.37
N ILE A 176 -11.86 3.62 -2.75
CA ILE A 176 -12.19 2.28 -3.21
C ILE A 176 -13.72 2.09 -3.18
N LEU A 177 -14.37 2.38 -2.05
CA LEU A 177 -15.81 2.21 -1.90
C LEU A 177 -16.62 3.04 -2.91
N ARG A 178 -16.23 4.29 -3.18
CA ARG A 178 -16.86 5.14 -4.21
C ARG A 178 -16.73 4.56 -5.62
N TYR A 179 -15.58 3.97 -5.95
CA TYR A 179 -15.37 3.31 -7.23
C TYR A 179 -16.28 2.08 -7.40
N TRP A 180 -16.40 1.25 -6.37
CA TRP A 180 -17.29 0.08 -6.40
C TRP A 180 -18.76 0.47 -6.52
N ARG A 181 -19.22 1.48 -5.76
CA ARG A 181 -20.61 1.99 -5.85
C ARG A 181 -20.94 2.53 -7.24
N ARG A 182 -20.05 3.32 -7.84
CA ARG A 182 -20.28 3.84 -9.20
C ARG A 182 -20.31 2.73 -10.27
N GLY A 183 -19.56 1.66 -10.05
CA GLY A 183 -19.55 0.49 -10.93
C GLY A 183 -20.79 -0.39 -10.79
N SER A 184 -21.45 -0.45 -9.63
CA SER A 184 -22.75 -1.10 -9.45
C SER A 184 -23.86 -0.29 -10.12
N ASP A 185 -23.85 1.03 -9.96
CA ASP A 185 -24.88 1.91 -10.54
C ASP A 185 -24.89 1.82 -12.08
N LEU A 186 -23.72 1.78 -12.73
CA LEU A 186 -23.59 1.57 -14.19
C LEU A 186 -24.01 0.18 -14.69
N ARG A 187 -24.00 -0.83 -13.80
CA ARG A 187 -24.48 -2.19 -14.13
C ARG A 187 -25.99 -2.31 -13.94
N GLU A 188 -26.55 -1.60 -12.96
CA GLU A 188 -28.00 -1.53 -12.72
C GLU A 188 -28.73 -0.62 -13.71
N THR A 189 -28.12 0.49 -14.15
CA THR A 189 -28.72 1.42 -15.13
C THR A 189 -28.67 0.94 -16.59
N GLY A 190 -28.42 -0.34 -16.84
CA GLY A 190 -28.44 -0.90 -18.19
C GLY A 190 -27.19 -0.55 -19.01
N GLY A 191 -26.05 -1.14 -18.65
CA GLY A 191 -24.90 -1.20 -19.57
C GLY A 191 -25.31 -1.80 -20.93
N PRO A 192 -24.45 -1.71 -21.99
CA PRO A 192 -24.77 -1.97 -23.41
C PRO A 192 -25.50 -3.28 -23.77
N ARG A 193 -25.66 -4.19 -22.81
CA ARG A 193 -26.43 -5.43 -22.90
C ARG A 193 -27.95 -5.22 -22.83
N ALA A 194 -28.46 -4.18 -22.14
CA ALA A 194 -29.89 -3.87 -22.11
C ALA A 194 -30.39 -3.33 -23.47
N ALA A 195 -29.52 -2.61 -24.21
CA ALA A 195 -29.79 -2.17 -25.58
C ALA A 195 -29.81 -3.33 -26.60
N ALA A 196 -29.27 -4.49 -26.25
CA ALA A 196 -29.26 -5.68 -27.10
C ALA A 196 -30.46 -6.61 -26.87
N GLU A 197 -31.28 -6.37 -25.83
CA GLU A 197 -32.46 -7.19 -25.50
C GLU A 197 -33.76 -6.71 -26.15
N HIS A 198 -33.77 -5.56 -26.84
CA HIS A 198 -34.89 -5.14 -27.70
C HIS A 198 -34.45 -4.94 -29.17
N PRO A 199 -34.22 -6.01 -29.95
CA PRO A 199 -33.90 -5.92 -31.38
C PRO A 199 -35.13 -5.62 -32.28
N GLY A 200 -36.33 -5.44 -31.71
CA GLY A 200 -37.59 -5.70 -32.42
C GLY A 200 -38.46 -4.53 -32.87
N GLU A 201 -38.09 -3.26 -32.64
CA GLU A 201 -39.01 -2.13 -32.88
C GLU A 201 -38.63 -1.17 -34.03
N LEU A 202 -37.62 -1.49 -34.85
CA LEU A 202 -37.16 -0.60 -35.93
C LEU A 202 -37.45 -1.05 -37.37
N GLU A 203 -38.13 -2.17 -37.59
CA GLU A 203 -38.52 -2.59 -38.95
C GLU A 203 -40.04 -2.68 -39.11
N ALA A 204 -40.65 -1.56 -39.48
CA ALA A 204 -41.91 -1.55 -40.23
C ALA A 204 -41.71 -0.67 -41.48
N PRO A 205 -41.53 -1.26 -42.68
CA PRO A 205 -41.43 -0.50 -43.92
C PRO A 205 -42.81 0.04 -44.31
N LEU A 206 -42.97 1.36 -44.33
CA LEU A 206 -44.08 1.99 -45.04
C LEU A 206 -43.77 2.00 -46.54
N GLU A 207 -44.04 0.88 -47.18
CA GLU A 207 -44.02 0.75 -48.62
C GLU A 207 -45.43 0.99 -49.19
N GLY A 208 -45.57 2.11 -49.91
CA GLY A 208 -46.44 2.30 -51.06
C GLY A 208 -47.96 2.09 -50.93
N ARG A 209 -48.72 3.21 -50.92
CA ARG A 209 -49.89 3.33 -51.80
C ARG A 209 -49.85 4.64 -52.56
N ARG A 210 -50.16 4.51 -53.85
CA ARG A 210 -50.40 5.56 -54.83
C ARG A 210 -51.51 6.51 -54.39
#